data_AF-A0A6V8L175-F1
#
_entry.id   AF-A0A6V8L175-F1
#
_cell.length_a   1.000
_cell.length_b   1.000
_cell.length_c   1.000
_cell.angle_alpha   90.00
_cell.angle_beta   90.00
_cell.angle_gamma   90.00
#
_symmetry.space_group_name_H-M   'P 1'
#
loop_
_entity.id
_entity.type
_entity.pdbx_description
1 polymer ?
#
loop_
_entity_poly.entity_id
_entity_poly.type
_entity_poly.pdbx_seq_one_letter_code
_entity_poly.pdbx_strand_id
1 'polypeptide(L)'
;MRMRSLFALAAAAVLLVPAAPVRAAEAAEITDGLVLWYKLDGSAADSSGHGRDGVVNGTPTWTAGEGLGFNGSDTYVKAPDSVLSGLTSVSVSFDVLIDPTQSTPYFIYGFGNSSGSSGNGYLFTTGNGFRTSIATGNWSTEQTTSAPYSLFRGAWKHVTYTQAGNTGILYEDGVEVGRNTGVTTTRVRSVAA
;
A
#
# COMPACT_ATOMS: atom_id res chain seq x y z
N MET A 1 67.94 -16.76 47.77
CA MET A 1 68.10 -15.30 47.88
C MET A 1 67.49 -14.65 46.63
N ARG A 2 66.30 -14.04 46.80
CA ARG A 2 65.66 -12.94 46.03
C ARG A 2 65.70 -12.90 44.48
N MET A 3 64.55 -13.23 43.88
CA MET A 3 63.69 -12.41 42.99
C MET A 3 64.28 -11.63 41.80
N ARG A 4 63.73 -11.82 40.59
CA ARG A 4 63.03 -10.78 39.79
C ARG A 4 62.37 -11.34 38.52
N SER A 5 61.09 -11.01 38.36
CA SER A 5 60.16 -11.34 37.29
C SER A 5 60.40 -10.57 35.99
N LEU A 6 59.93 -11.09 34.85
CA LEU A 6 59.55 -10.30 33.67
C LEU A 6 58.31 -10.94 33.02
N PHE A 7 57.15 -10.29 33.19
CA PHE A 7 55.95 -10.55 32.40
C PHE A 7 56.02 -9.67 31.15
N ALA A 8 55.97 -10.27 29.95
CA ALA A 8 55.83 -9.54 28.71
C ALA A 8 54.33 -9.30 28.45
N LEU A 9 53.91 -8.03 28.55
CA LEU A 9 52.58 -7.58 28.20
C LEU A 9 52.57 -7.28 26.68
N ALA A 10 51.89 -8.11 25.89
CA ALA A 10 51.67 -7.82 24.48
C ALA A 10 50.50 -6.82 24.35
N ALA A 11 50.80 -5.59 23.93
CA ALA A 11 49.79 -4.59 23.61
C ALA A 11 49.18 -4.91 22.22
N ALA A 12 47.91 -5.32 22.19
CA ALA A 12 47.16 -5.42 20.94
C ALA A 12 46.69 -4.01 20.52
N ALA A 13 47.23 -3.51 19.40
CA ALA A 13 46.75 -2.29 18.78
C ALA A 13 45.43 -2.57 18.05
N VAL A 14 44.33 -1.96 18.52
CA VAL A 14 43.03 -1.99 17.82
C VAL A 14 43.06 -0.88 16.77
N LEU A 15 43.08 -1.25 15.49
CA LEU A 15 42.87 -0.35 14.38
C LEU A 15 41.38 0.05 14.32
N LEU A 16 41.09 1.29 14.67
CA LEU A 16 39.76 1.88 14.47
C LEU A 16 39.59 2.21 12.99
N VAL A 17 38.83 1.39 12.26
CA VAL A 17 38.42 1.69 10.89
C VAL A 17 37.24 2.67 10.96
N PRO A 18 37.33 3.88 10.39
CA PRO A 18 36.18 4.78 10.33
C PRO A 18 35.12 4.17 9.43
N ALA A 19 33.92 3.95 9.96
CA ALA A 19 32.76 3.54 9.18
C ALA A 19 32.37 4.69 8.25
N ALA A 20 32.57 4.50 6.94
CA ALA A 20 32.00 5.40 5.94
C ALA A 20 30.47 5.36 6.05
N PRO A 21 29.76 6.49 5.90
CA PRO A 21 28.31 6.48 5.88
C PRO A 21 27.87 5.64 4.67
N VAL A 22 27.21 4.52 4.94
CA VAL A 22 26.51 3.75 3.91
C VAL A 22 25.35 4.63 3.47
N ARG A 23 25.51 5.32 2.34
CA ARG A 23 24.39 5.99 1.67
C ARG A 23 23.40 4.89 1.31
N ALA A 24 22.21 4.93 1.88
CA ALA A 24 21.12 4.07 1.45
C ALA A 24 21.00 4.24 -0.07
N ALA A 25 21.12 3.14 -0.80
CA ALA A 25 20.79 3.15 -2.22
C ALA A 25 19.32 3.54 -2.30
N GLU A 26 19.01 4.69 -2.90
CA GLU A 26 17.63 4.97 -3.33
C GLU A 26 17.24 3.82 -4.26
N ALA A 27 16.24 3.04 -3.85
CA ALA A 27 15.68 2.02 -4.70
C ALA A 27 15.25 2.72 -6.00
N ALA A 28 15.63 2.16 -7.15
CA ALA A 28 15.15 2.68 -8.42
C ALA A 28 13.61 2.67 -8.40
N GLU A 29 13.01 3.81 -8.72
CA GLU A 29 11.56 3.94 -8.85
C GLU A 29 11.04 2.89 -9.83
N ILE A 30 10.19 1.97 -9.35
CA ILE A 30 9.55 0.97 -10.21
C ILE A 30 8.41 1.66 -10.93
N THR A 31 8.72 2.17 -12.12
CA THR A 31 7.78 2.87 -13.00
C THR A 31 7.27 1.98 -14.14
N ASP A 32 7.89 0.82 -14.37
CA ASP A 32 7.40 -0.14 -15.36
C ASP A 32 6.05 -0.71 -14.92
N GLY A 33 5.06 -0.65 -15.81
CA GLY A 33 3.67 -1.01 -15.53
C GLY A 33 2.91 -0.03 -14.62
N LEU A 34 3.49 1.14 -14.27
CA LEU A 34 2.80 2.14 -13.45
C LEU A 34 1.58 2.70 -14.20
N VAL A 35 0.41 2.59 -13.59
CA VAL A 35 -0.87 2.99 -14.19
C VAL A 35 -1.18 4.46 -13.91
N LEU A 36 -0.92 4.89 -12.68
CA LEU A 36 -1.09 6.26 -12.18
C LEU A 36 -0.34 6.38 -10.85
N TRP A 37 -0.01 7.60 -10.44
CA TRP A 37 0.57 7.87 -9.13
C TRP A 37 0.11 9.21 -8.58
N TYR A 38 -0.58 9.21 -7.45
CA TYR A 38 -0.93 10.43 -6.73
C TYR A 38 -0.01 10.62 -5.53
N LYS A 39 0.80 11.67 -5.56
CA LYS A 39 1.63 12.07 -4.41
C LYS A 39 0.81 12.63 -3.25
N LEU A 40 -0.38 13.13 -3.54
CA LEU A 40 -1.29 13.73 -2.56
C LEU A 40 -0.61 14.87 -1.79
N ASP A 41 0.19 15.70 -2.46
CA ASP A 41 0.95 16.82 -1.91
C ASP A 41 0.29 18.18 -2.22
N GLY A 42 -1.00 18.29 -1.89
CA GLY A 42 -1.82 19.49 -2.17
C GLY A 42 -2.71 19.35 -3.40
N SER A 43 -2.59 18.25 -4.15
CA SER A 43 -3.47 17.91 -5.27
C SER A 43 -3.56 16.39 -5.47
N ALA A 44 -4.47 15.95 -6.32
CA ALA A 44 -4.53 14.57 -6.82
C ALA A 44 -4.06 14.46 -8.29
N ALA A 45 -3.12 15.32 -8.70
CA ALA A 45 -2.52 15.25 -10.03
C ALA A 45 -1.70 13.96 -10.21
N ASP A 46 -1.76 13.39 -11.41
CA ASP A 46 -1.06 12.17 -11.77
C ASP A 46 0.43 12.45 -12.04
N SER A 47 1.27 12.02 -11.10
CA SER A 47 2.72 12.13 -11.17
C SER A 47 3.39 11.03 -11.99
N SER A 48 2.64 10.06 -12.53
CA SER A 48 3.20 9.01 -13.38
C SER A 48 3.56 9.48 -14.80
N GLY A 49 3.00 10.61 -15.24
CA GLY A 49 3.14 11.11 -16.61
C GLY A 49 2.11 10.54 -17.60
N HIS A 50 1.12 9.77 -17.13
CA HIS A 50 0.06 9.20 -17.97
C HIS A 50 -1.20 10.08 -18.09
N GLY A 51 -1.22 11.23 -17.41
CA GLY A 51 -2.31 12.22 -17.51
C GLY A 51 -3.64 11.72 -16.93
N ARG A 52 -3.58 10.81 -15.96
CA ARG A 52 -4.76 10.22 -15.31
C ARG A 52 -5.07 10.94 -13.99
N ASP A 53 -5.21 12.25 -14.06
CA ASP A 53 -5.44 13.08 -12.87
C ASP A 53 -6.69 12.64 -12.10
N GLY A 54 -6.56 12.60 -10.77
CA GLY A 54 -7.68 12.35 -9.87
C GLY A 54 -8.45 13.64 -9.57
N VAL A 55 -9.74 13.50 -9.29
CA VAL A 55 -10.59 14.59 -8.83
C VAL A 55 -10.84 14.44 -7.33
N VAL A 56 -10.44 15.45 -6.56
CA VAL A 56 -10.72 15.52 -5.13
C VAL A 56 -12.16 15.98 -4.92
N ASN A 57 -12.93 15.20 -4.17
CA ASN A 57 -14.31 15.49 -3.80
C ASN A 57 -14.41 15.76 -2.30
N GLY A 58 -15.50 16.41 -1.87
CA GLY A 58 -15.71 16.79 -0.47
C GLY A 58 -14.88 18.01 -0.07
N THR A 59 -14.59 18.12 1.22
CA THR A 59 -13.74 19.20 1.77
C THR A 59 -12.38 18.63 2.14
N PRO A 60 -11.33 18.82 1.31
CA PRO A 60 -10.02 18.27 1.58
C PRO A 60 -9.30 19.03 2.70
N THR A 61 -8.65 18.28 3.58
CA THR A 61 -7.65 18.81 4.51
C THR A 61 -6.28 18.34 4.04
N TRP A 62 -5.43 19.25 3.60
CA TRP A 62 -4.06 18.93 3.22
C TRP A 62 -3.12 19.22 4.38
N THR A 63 -2.34 18.21 4.79
CA THR A 63 -1.32 18.37 5.82
C THR A 63 0.05 18.15 5.20
N ALA A 64 0.94 19.13 5.37
CA ALA A 64 2.29 19.06 4.82
C ALA A 64 3.04 17.83 5.38
N GLY A 65 3.54 16.97 4.47
CA GLY A 65 4.24 15.73 4.83
C GLY A 65 3.33 14.54 5.16
N GLU A 66 2.02 14.73 5.24
CA GLU A 66 1.03 13.67 5.56
C GLU A 66 0.02 13.45 4.44
N GLY A 67 -0.17 14.44 3.56
CA GLY A 67 -1.00 14.34 2.38
C GLY A 67 -2.47 14.71 2.60
N LEU A 68 -3.39 13.96 2.00
CA LEU A 68 -4.83 14.25 2.04
C LEU A 68 -5.51 13.58 3.24
N GLY A 69 -6.17 14.37 4.08
CA GLY A 69 -7.06 13.91 5.13
C GLY A 69 -8.46 13.58 4.60
N PHE A 70 -8.99 12.41 4.98
CA PHE A 70 -10.33 11.95 4.62
C PHE A 70 -11.26 12.05 5.84
N ASN A 71 -12.41 12.71 5.70
CA ASN A 71 -13.33 12.98 6.81
C ASN A 71 -14.29 11.82 7.16
N GLY A 72 -14.23 10.71 6.41
CA GLY A 72 -15.08 9.54 6.61
C GLY A 72 -16.53 9.71 6.11
N SER A 73 -16.87 10.81 5.43
CA SER A 73 -18.22 11.08 4.91
C SER A 73 -18.24 11.27 3.40
N ASP A 74 -17.58 12.32 2.89
CA ASP A 74 -17.68 12.74 1.49
C ASP A 74 -16.34 13.14 0.86
N THR A 75 -15.25 13.13 1.63
CA THR A 75 -13.91 13.35 1.07
C THR A 75 -13.40 12.06 0.44
N TYR A 76 -13.09 12.09 -0.86
CA TYR A 76 -12.45 10.99 -1.59
C TYR A 76 -11.78 11.51 -2.86
N VAL A 77 -10.84 10.73 -3.39
CA VAL A 77 -10.24 10.97 -4.72
C VAL A 77 -10.92 10.05 -5.73
N LYS A 78 -11.56 10.64 -6.74
CA LYS A 78 -12.08 9.90 -7.89
C LYS A 78 -10.98 9.80 -8.93
N ALA A 79 -10.37 8.63 -9.07
CA ALA A 79 -9.53 8.32 -10.22
C ALA A 79 -10.38 8.26 -11.51
N PRO A 80 -9.77 8.46 -12.69
CA PRO A 80 -10.45 8.23 -13.96
C PRO A 80 -11.05 6.83 -14.05
N ASP A 81 -12.10 6.68 -14.86
CA ASP A 81 -12.71 5.37 -15.06
C ASP A 81 -11.77 4.43 -15.84
N SER A 82 -12.01 3.13 -15.70
CA SER A 82 -11.30 2.09 -16.46
C SER A 82 -9.79 2.00 -16.24
N VAL A 83 -9.25 2.51 -15.13
CA VAL A 83 -7.81 2.43 -14.79
C VAL A 83 -7.28 0.99 -14.69
N LEU A 84 -8.14 0.02 -14.38
CA LEU A 84 -7.79 -1.41 -14.34
C LEU A 84 -8.14 -2.18 -15.62
N SER A 85 -8.68 -1.49 -16.65
CA SER A 85 -9.15 -2.14 -17.87
C SER A 85 -8.00 -2.79 -18.64
N GLY A 86 -8.20 -4.03 -19.08
CA GLY A 86 -7.20 -4.77 -19.86
C GLY A 86 -6.04 -5.34 -19.05
N LEU A 87 -5.88 -4.98 -17.78
CA LEU A 87 -4.83 -5.53 -16.92
C LEU A 87 -5.12 -6.98 -16.53
N THR A 88 -4.08 -7.80 -16.52
CA THR A 88 -4.12 -9.21 -16.08
C THR A 88 -3.41 -9.45 -14.75
N SER A 89 -2.73 -8.41 -14.27
CA SER A 89 -2.09 -8.33 -12.96
C SER A 89 -2.20 -6.89 -12.46
N VAL A 90 -2.23 -6.71 -11.15
CA VAL A 90 -2.36 -5.39 -10.55
C VAL A 90 -1.54 -5.34 -9.27
N SER A 91 -0.90 -4.20 -9.05
CA SER A 91 -0.36 -3.82 -7.74
C SER A 91 -0.98 -2.49 -7.34
N VAL A 92 -1.41 -2.37 -6.09
CA VAL A 92 -1.89 -1.11 -5.50
C VAL A 92 -1.12 -0.90 -4.21
N SER A 93 -0.39 0.21 -4.14
CA SER A 93 0.46 0.58 -3.00
C SER A 93 0.10 1.98 -2.53
N PHE A 94 0.10 2.20 -1.21
CA PHE A 94 -0.19 3.50 -0.61
C PHE A 94 0.30 3.52 0.84
N ASP A 95 0.65 4.73 1.29
CA ASP A 95 0.80 5.05 2.71
C ASP A 95 -0.55 5.47 3.28
N VAL A 96 -0.89 4.97 4.47
CA VAL A 96 -2.15 5.27 5.13
C VAL A 96 -1.96 5.42 6.64
N LEU A 97 -2.60 6.43 7.22
CA LEU A 97 -2.83 6.55 8.65
C LEU A 97 -4.33 6.44 8.90
N ILE A 98 -4.73 5.42 9.65
CA ILE A 98 -6.14 5.19 10.01
C ILE A 98 -6.38 5.81 11.38
N ASP A 99 -7.36 6.71 11.48
CA ASP A 99 -7.71 7.34 12.76
C ASP A 99 -8.05 6.27 13.83
N PRO A 100 -7.53 6.37 15.06
CA PRO A 100 -7.83 5.43 16.15
C PRO A 100 -9.34 5.17 16.36
N THR A 101 -10.17 6.19 16.10
CA THR A 101 -11.61 6.18 16.33
C THR A 101 -12.45 5.68 15.15
N GLN A 102 -11.84 5.36 13.99
CA GLN A 102 -12.54 4.96 12.76
C GLN A 102 -13.45 3.72 12.94
N SER A 103 -14.74 3.86 13.18
CA SER A 103 -15.57 2.72 13.63
C SER A 103 -16.42 2.05 12.54
N THR A 104 -16.89 2.82 11.56
CA THR A 104 -17.76 2.32 10.47
C THR A 104 -16.95 1.51 9.45
N PRO A 105 -17.59 0.63 8.63
CA PRO A 105 -16.94 0.05 7.46
C PRO A 105 -16.45 1.14 6.50
N TYR A 106 -15.23 0.97 5.98
CA TYR A 106 -14.59 1.89 5.04
C TYR A 106 -13.72 1.11 4.06
N PHE A 107 -13.50 1.70 2.90
CA PHE A 107 -12.48 1.26 1.96
C PHE A 107 -11.37 2.30 1.92
N ILE A 108 -10.13 1.83 1.87
CA ILE A 108 -8.97 2.70 1.65
C ILE A 108 -8.85 3.02 0.16
N TYR A 109 -9.12 2.03 -0.69
CA TYR A 109 -9.40 2.23 -2.11
C TYR A 109 -10.49 1.26 -2.58
N GLY A 110 -11.16 1.61 -3.67
CA GLY A 110 -12.11 0.75 -4.38
C GLY A 110 -12.12 1.06 -5.87
N PHE A 111 -11.91 0.05 -6.69
CA PHE A 111 -12.02 0.12 -8.14
C PHE A 111 -13.06 -0.88 -8.62
N GLY A 112 -14.11 -0.43 -9.29
CA GLY A 112 -15.14 -1.34 -9.77
C GLY A 112 -16.42 -0.63 -10.14
N ASN A 113 -17.45 -1.43 -10.39
CA ASN A 113 -18.77 -0.94 -10.78
C ASN A 113 -19.77 -1.19 -9.66
N SER A 114 -20.89 -0.48 -9.72
CA SER A 114 -22.07 -0.72 -8.91
C SER A 114 -23.27 -1.07 -9.78
N SER A 115 -24.25 -1.74 -9.18
CA SER A 115 -25.59 -1.93 -9.70
C SER A 115 -26.56 -1.55 -8.59
N GLY A 116 -27.16 -0.37 -8.71
CA GLY A 116 -27.91 0.25 -7.62
C GLY A 116 -27.01 0.48 -6.39
N SER A 117 -27.43 -0.06 -5.24
CA SER A 117 -26.68 0.02 -3.97
C SER A 117 -25.65 -1.10 -3.76
N SER A 118 -25.50 -2.02 -4.72
CA SER A 118 -24.60 -3.17 -4.62
C SER A 118 -23.39 -3.04 -5.54
N GLY A 119 -22.25 -3.58 -5.13
CA GLY A 119 -21.10 -3.76 -6.03
C GLY A 119 -21.42 -4.76 -7.15
N ASN A 120 -20.84 -4.53 -8.34
CA ASN A 120 -21.00 -5.37 -9.52
C ASN A 120 -19.66 -5.52 -10.25
N GLY A 121 -18.76 -6.28 -9.62
CA GLY A 121 -17.38 -6.44 -10.05
C GLY A 121 -16.50 -5.32 -9.50
N TYR A 122 -15.57 -5.66 -8.62
CA TYR A 122 -14.71 -4.69 -7.94
C TYR A 122 -13.45 -5.32 -7.34
N LEU A 123 -12.51 -4.45 -7.02
CA LEU A 123 -11.33 -4.70 -6.20
C LEU A 123 -11.28 -3.60 -5.12
N PHE A 124 -11.22 -3.97 -3.85
CA PHE A 124 -11.09 -2.99 -2.76
C PHE A 124 -10.16 -3.49 -1.67
N THR A 125 -9.60 -2.56 -0.89
CA THR A 125 -8.89 -2.85 0.36
C THR A 125 -9.51 -2.12 1.54
N THR A 126 -9.50 -2.75 2.70
CA THR A 126 -9.84 -2.14 3.99
C THR A 126 -8.84 -2.55 5.07
N GLY A 127 -8.67 -1.70 6.08
CA GLY A 127 -7.86 -2.02 7.25
C GLY A 127 -8.56 -2.92 8.27
N ASN A 128 -9.89 -3.07 8.19
CA ASN A 128 -10.66 -3.93 9.10
C ASN A 128 -10.55 -5.41 8.67
N GLY A 129 -9.87 -6.22 9.49
CA GLY A 129 -9.41 -7.55 9.09
C GLY A 129 -8.62 -7.41 7.80
N PHE A 130 -7.46 -6.76 7.87
CA PHE A 130 -6.71 -6.19 6.75
C PHE A 130 -6.76 -7.11 5.54
N ARG A 131 -7.53 -6.70 4.54
CA ARG A 131 -7.87 -7.55 3.40
C ARG A 131 -8.04 -6.76 2.11
N THR A 132 -7.82 -7.48 1.04
CA THR A 132 -8.26 -7.12 -0.31
C THR A 132 -9.21 -8.19 -0.81
N SER A 133 -10.37 -7.78 -1.33
CA SER A 133 -11.28 -8.68 -2.04
C SER A 133 -11.40 -8.27 -3.50
N ILE A 134 -11.39 -9.26 -4.39
CA ILE A 134 -11.83 -9.11 -5.78
C ILE A 134 -13.15 -9.87 -5.98
N ALA A 135 -14.10 -9.26 -6.67
CA ALA A 135 -15.41 -9.83 -6.94
C ALA A 135 -15.74 -9.74 -8.44
N THR A 136 -16.53 -10.69 -8.94
CA THR A 136 -17.11 -10.62 -10.30
C THR A 136 -18.51 -10.02 -10.31
N GLY A 137 -19.21 -10.03 -9.17
CA GLY A 137 -20.49 -9.40 -8.95
C GLY A 137 -20.49 -8.67 -7.61
N ASN A 138 -21.38 -9.07 -6.70
CA ASN A 138 -21.46 -8.51 -5.34
C ASN A 138 -20.60 -9.31 -4.34
N TRP A 139 -20.78 -9.02 -3.04
CA TRP A 139 -20.05 -9.63 -1.92
C TRP A 139 -20.08 -11.16 -1.90
N SER A 140 -21.12 -11.80 -2.46
CA SER A 140 -21.22 -13.26 -2.52
C SER A 140 -20.17 -13.91 -3.43
N THR A 141 -19.53 -13.13 -4.30
CA THR A 141 -18.50 -13.58 -5.25
C THR A 141 -17.08 -13.18 -4.85
N GLU A 142 -16.91 -12.59 -3.67
CA GLU A 142 -15.60 -12.14 -3.20
C GLU A 142 -14.59 -13.28 -3.05
N GLN A 143 -13.41 -13.06 -3.58
CA GLN A 143 -12.21 -13.85 -3.35
C GLN A 143 -11.24 -12.97 -2.56
N THR A 144 -11.00 -13.36 -1.32
CA THR A 144 -10.37 -12.49 -0.33
C THR A 144 -8.95 -12.93 -0.03
N THR A 145 -8.00 -12.00 -0.14
CA THR A 145 -6.67 -12.13 0.46
C THR A 145 -6.68 -11.35 1.76
N SER A 146 -6.27 -11.95 2.88
CA SER A 146 -6.36 -11.32 4.19
C SER A 146 -5.14 -11.62 5.07
N ALA A 147 -4.77 -10.65 5.90
CA ALA A 147 -3.93 -10.86 7.07
C ALA A 147 -4.76 -11.39 8.26
N PRO A 148 -4.13 -12.01 9.28
CA PRO A 148 -4.84 -12.53 10.45
C PRO A 148 -5.28 -11.45 11.46
N TYR A 149 -5.15 -10.17 11.13
CA TYR A 149 -5.39 -9.04 12.02
C TYR A 149 -5.92 -7.81 11.25
N SER A 150 -6.35 -6.78 11.98
CA SER A 150 -6.66 -5.46 11.40
C SER A 150 -5.41 -4.59 11.38
N LEU A 151 -5.29 -3.69 10.40
CA LEU A 151 -4.21 -2.69 10.40
C LEU A 151 -4.23 -1.90 11.71
N PHE A 152 -3.06 -1.70 12.29
CA PHE A 152 -2.92 -0.87 13.46
C PHE A 152 -3.34 0.57 13.13
N ARG A 153 -4.05 1.21 14.06
CA ARG A 153 -4.59 2.57 13.89
C ARG A 153 -3.78 3.58 14.69
N GLY A 154 -3.76 4.82 14.25
CA GLY A 154 -2.97 5.88 14.85
C GLY A 154 -1.48 5.82 14.52
N ALA A 155 -1.10 5.02 13.51
CA ALA A 155 0.24 5.01 12.96
C ALA A 155 0.19 4.95 11.44
N TRP A 156 1.20 5.53 10.80
CA TRP A 156 1.45 5.36 9.38
C TRP A 156 1.81 3.93 9.05
N LYS A 157 1.25 3.44 7.94
CA LYS A 157 1.51 2.11 7.38
C LYS A 157 1.72 2.23 5.89
N HIS A 158 2.76 1.56 5.39
CA HIS A 158 2.92 1.34 3.97
C HIS A 158 2.29 0.00 3.61
N VAL A 159 1.24 -0.02 2.81
CA VAL A 159 0.57 -1.27 2.45
C VAL A 159 0.55 -1.47 0.94
N THR A 160 0.69 -2.73 0.53
CA THR A 160 0.66 -3.09 -0.88
C THR A 160 -0.17 -4.35 -1.06
N TYR A 161 -1.06 -4.34 -2.04
CA TYR A 161 -1.66 -5.54 -2.60
C TYR A 161 -1.06 -5.83 -3.96
N THR A 162 -0.71 -7.09 -4.23
CA THR A 162 -0.34 -7.55 -5.57
C THR A 162 -1.23 -8.70 -5.97
N GLN A 163 -1.58 -8.78 -7.25
CA GLN A 163 -2.26 -9.92 -7.82
C GLN A 163 -1.67 -10.25 -9.19
N ALA A 164 -1.22 -11.49 -9.34
CA ALA A 164 -0.77 -12.04 -10.62
C ALA A 164 -1.24 -13.49 -10.75
N GLY A 165 -1.87 -13.81 -11.89
CA GLY A 165 -2.49 -15.12 -12.09
C GLY A 165 -3.51 -15.41 -10.99
N ASN A 166 -3.32 -16.53 -10.27
CA ASN A 166 -4.21 -16.97 -9.21
C ASN A 166 -3.79 -16.53 -7.80
N THR A 167 -2.73 -15.73 -7.69
CA THR A 167 -2.12 -15.40 -6.41
C THR A 167 -2.34 -13.92 -6.09
N GLY A 168 -3.08 -13.67 -5.02
CA GLY A 168 -3.12 -12.38 -4.32
C GLY A 168 -2.18 -12.39 -3.11
N ILE A 169 -1.43 -11.31 -2.89
CA ILE A 169 -0.53 -11.15 -1.75
C ILE A 169 -0.73 -9.75 -1.14
N LEU A 170 -0.81 -9.71 0.19
CA LEU A 170 -0.82 -8.48 0.98
C LEU A 170 0.51 -8.28 1.67
N TYR A 171 0.97 -7.04 1.65
CA TYR A 171 2.16 -6.58 2.34
C TYR A 171 1.82 -5.41 3.28
N GLU A 172 2.45 -5.41 4.45
CA GLU A 172 2.48 -4.30 5.41
C GLU A 172 3.95 -3.98 5.70
N ASP A 173 4.34 -2.72 5.54
CA ASP A 173 5.68 -2.21 5.75
C ASP A 173 6.75 -3.04 5.00
N GLY A 174 6.40 -3.50 3.79
CA GLY A 174 7.24 -4.32 2.90
C GLY A 174 7.28 -5.82 3.23
N VAL A 175 6.60 -6.27 4.29
CA VAL A 175 6.56 -7.69 4.72
C VAL A 175 5.27 -8.34 4.24
N GLU A 176 5.35 -9.55 3.69
CA GLU A 176 4.16 -10.34 3.34
C GLU A 176 3.39 -10.75 4.60
N VAL A 177 2.10 -10.43 4.64
CA VAL A 177 1.21 -10.69 5.80
C VAL A 177 -0.02 -11.51 5.45
N GLY A 178 -0.26 -11.74 4.17
CA GLY A 178 -1.37 -12.58 3.69
C GLY A 178 -1.16 -13.03 2.26
N ARG A 179 -1.57 -14.27 1.97
CA ARG A 179 -1.48 -14.87 0.63
C ARG A 179 -2.72 -15.70 0.34
N ASN A 180 -3.27 -15.55 -0.85
CA ASN A 180 -4.35 -16.38 -1.37
C ASN A 180 -3.99 -16.87 -2.77
N THR A 181 -3.81 -18.19 -2.94
CA THR A 181 -3.50 -18.83 -4.25
C THR A 181 -4.74 -19.35 -4.98
N GLY A 182 -5.94 -19.06 -4.45
CA GLY A 182 -7.24 -19.48 -4.98
C GLY A 182 -8.02 -18.34 -5.63
N VAL A 183 -7.38 -17.20 -5.93
CA VAL A 183 -8.03 -16.12 -6.68
C VAL A 183 -8.19 -16.60 -8.12
N THR A 184 -9.40 -16.77 -8.61
CA THR A 184 -9.64 -17.17 -10.02
C THR A 184 -10.08 -16.01 -10.88
N THR A 185 -10.40 -14.86 -10.28
CA THR A 185 -10.73 -13.63 -10.99
C THR A 185 -9.46 -12.89 -11.40
N THR A 186 -9.11 -12.90 -12.68
CA THR A 186 -7.86 -12.29 -13.20
C THR A 186 -8.04 -10.90 -13.80
N ARG A 187 -9.28 -10.41 -13.90
CA ARG A 187 -9.60 -9.10 -14.48
C ARG A 187 -10.73 -8.44 -13.70
N VAL A 188 -10.56 -7.16 -13.37
CA VAL A 188 -11.69 -6.31 -12.95
C VAL A 188 -12.44 -5.92 -14.22
N ARG A 189 -13.71 -6.32 -14.34
CA ARG A 189 -14.54 -5.90 -15.48
C ARG A 189 -14.73 -4.39 -15.38
N SER A 190 -14.25 -3.64 -16.36
CA SER A 190 -14.70 -2.28 -16.62
C SER A 190 -15.94 -2.35 -17.52
N VAL A 191 -17.04 -1.74 -17.11
CA VAL A 191 -18.12 -1.41 -18.03
C VAL A 191 -17.99 0.09 -18.27
N ALA A 192 -17.91 0.50 -19.54
CA ALA A 192 -18.03 1.91 -19.90
C ALA A 192 -19.39 2.41 -19.37
N ALA A 193 -19.35 3.40 -18.49
CA ALA A 193 -20.54 4.18 -18.16
C ALA A 193 -20.85 5.14 -19.32
#